data_AF-A0A7X6ZLU1-F1
#
_entry.id   AF-A0A7X6ZLU1-F1
#
_cell.length_a   1.000
_cell.length_b   1.000
_cell.length_c   1.000
_cell.angle_alpha   90.00
_cell.angle_beta   90.00
_cell.angle_gamma   90.00
#
_symmetry.space_group_name_H-M   'P 1'
#
loop_
_entity.id
_entity.type
_entity.pdbx_description
1 polymer ?
#
loop_
_entity_poly.entity_id
_entity_poly.type
_entity_poly.pdbx_seq_one_letter_code
_entity_poly.pdbx_strand_id
1 'polypeptide(L)'
;MKRTLKHALVIALALAVLPSAWAWGPAGHDIIAQIALYHLTPTARAGVDSILGSYKLTDYEVASWPDTIRGNKEYAELYPNNGRWHYIDFDAGLWYDESFELVLPDNDDHIVAQIPRWHKELKAGKLKGDRALDALRFLVHFVGDIHQPMHCAFRYGDMGGNTLPVNSFNGQHYAFGPEDTLDYPTSLHATWDEYLVQELMAGRNPREVARELQKGITPQQIRHWSHDDVLKWAVDSYWVARKKAYRMTNGDRFPYKWARPGIDLTRENYIDSHLPIVAEQLQKGGIRLAYLLNTAFDPDYQPAEKE
;
A
#
# COMPACT_ATOMS: atom_id res chain seq x y z
N MET A 1 34.15 -56.79 -0.26
CA MET A 1 33.71 -56.12 -1.51
C MET A 1 32.71 -55.03 -1.13
N LYS A 2 33.17 -53.80 -0.83
CA LYS A 2 33.04 -52.62 -1.70
C LYS A 2 31.74 -52.58 -2.52
N ARG A 3 30.78 -51.75 -2.08
CA ARG A 3 30.22 -50.64 -2.87
C ARG A 3 29.42 -49.70 -1.96
N THR A 4 30.10 -48.63 -1.59
CA THR A 4 29.57 -47.41 -0.96
C THR A 4 28.66 -46.66 -1.94
N LEU A 5 27.37 -46.52 -1.65
CA LEU A 5 26.55 -45.45 -2.24
C LEU A 5 26.42 -44.33 -1.22
N LYS A 6 27.20 -43.26 -1.44
CA LYS A 6 27.08 -41.97 -0.77
C LYS A 6 25.76 -41.34 -1.22
N HIS A 7 24.70 -41.48 -0.44
CA HIS A 7 23.52 -40.64 -0.62
C HIS A 7 23.82 -39.33 0.08
N ALA A 8 24.32 -38.36 -0.70
CA ALA A 8 24.38 -36.98 -0.27
C ALA A 8 22.93 -36.51 -0.03
N LEU A 9 22.62 -36.25 1.23
CA LEU A 9 21.39 -35.58 1.64
C LEU A 9 21.50 -34.14 1.15
N VAL A 10 21.01 -33.88 -0.07
CA VAL A 10 20.76 -32.52 -0.53
C VAL A 10 19.51 -32.05 0.21
N ILE A 11 19.72 -31.40 1.35
CA ILE A 11 18.71 -30.57 1.98
C ILE A 11 18.53 -29.39 1.01
N ALA A 12 17.55 -29.51 0.12
CA ALA A 12 17.03 -28.36 -0.61
C ALA A 12 16.35 -27.47 0.42
N LEU A 13 17.09 -26.46 0.90
CA LEU A 13 16.55 -25.36 1.66
C LEU A 13 15.64 -24.58 0.69
N ALA A 14 14.37 -24.98 0.62
CA ALA A 14 13.34 -24.17 0.02
C ALA A 14 13.18 -22.92 0.91
N LEU A 15 14.01 -21.91 0.66
CA LEU A 15 13.70 -20.54 1.01
C LEU A 15 12.39 -20.24 0.28
N ALA A 16 11.28 -20.35 1.00
CA ALA A 16 10.03 -19.78 0.58
C ALA A 16 10.29 -18.28 0.41
N VAL A 17 10.55 -17.85 -0.84
CA VAL A 17 10.35 -16.47 -1.24
C VAL A 17 8.85 -16.27 -1.09
N LEU A 18 8.45 -15.76 0.07
CA LEU A 18 7.09 -15.27 0.25
C LEU A 18 6.87 -14.24 -0.86
N PRO A 19 5.76 -14.30 -1.60
CA PRO A 19 5.45 -13.25 -2.55
C PRO A 19 5.51 -11.92 -1.81
N SER A 20 6.37 -11.03 -2.29
CA SER A 20 6.42 -9.66 -1.83
C SER A 20 5.02 -9.09 -2.04
N ALA A 21 4.34 -8.79 -0.93
CA ALA A 21 3.22 -7.88 -0.93
C ALA A 21 3.81 -6.51 -1.27
N TRP A 22 3.72 -6.09 -2.54
CA TRP A 22 4.13 -4.73 -2.90
C TRP A 22 3.07 -3.80 -2.33
N ALA A 23 3.45 -2.59 -1.95
CA ALA A 23 2.47 -1.53 -1.73
C ALA A 23 1.66 -1.24 -2.99
N TRP A 24 0.87 -0.16 -3.01
CA TRP A 24 0.46 0.44 -4.28
C TRP A 24 1.65 0.35 -5.25
N GLY A 25 1.41 -0.11 -6.46
CA GLY A 25 2.48 -0.21 -7.43
C GLY A 25 3.15 1.15 -7.64
N PRO A 26 4.31 1.21 -8.31
CA PRO A 26 5.04 2.46 -8.52
C PRO A 26 4.18 3.61 -9.05
N ALA A 27 3.21 3.30 -9.91
CA ALA A 27 2.27 4.28 -10.43
C ALA A 27 1.33 4.87 -9.36
N GLY A 28 0.83 4.06 -8.43
CA GLY A 28 -0.03 4.53 -7.34
C GLY A 28 0.72 5.45 -6.38
N HIS A 29 1.96 5.08 -6.01
CA HIS A 29 2.82 5.94 -5.20
C HIS A 29 3.17 7.26 -5.89
N ASP A 30 3.47 7.22 -7.19
CA ASP A 30 3.71 8.43 -7.98
C ASP A 30 2.45 9.33 -7.98
N ILE A 31 1.27 8.79 -8.24
CA ILE A 31 0.01 9.56 -8.20
C ILE A 31 -0.19 10.21 -6.83
N ILE A 32 0.00 9.49 -5.73
CA ILE A 32 -0.12 10.01 -4.36
C ILE A 32 0.88 11.13 -4.10
N ALA A 33 2.15 10.94 -4.46
CA ALA A 33 3.19 11.96 -4.32
C ALA A 33 2.83 13.22 -5.13
N GLN A 34 2.32 13.06 -6.34
CA GLN A 34 1.90 14.18 -7.19
C GLN A 34 0.72 14.95 -6.63
N ILE A 35 -0.32 14.25 -6.15
CA ILE A 35 -1.44 14.90 -5.47
C ILE A 35 -0.90 15.67 -4.27
N ALA A 36 -0.02 15.08 -3.46
CA ALA A 36 0.55 15.77 -2.31
C ALA A 36 1.27 17.08 -2.70
N LEU A 37 2.06 17.07 -3.78
CA LEU A 37 2.76 18.27 -4.28
C LEU A 37 1.82 19.42 -4.66
N TYR A 38 0.59 19.16 -5.11
CA TYR A 38 -0.40 20.22 -5.38
C TYR A 38 -0.93 20.90 -4.11
N HIS A 39 -0.79 20.26 -2.95
CA HIS A 39 -1.35 20.71 -1.69
C HIS A 39 -0.28 21.11 -0.65
N LEU A 40 1.00 21.12 -1.03
CA LEU A 40 2.06 21.65 -0.18
C LEU A 40 2.03 23.17 -0.13
N THR A 41 2.28 23.73 1.06
CA THR A 41 2.62 25.15 1.17
C THR A 41 3.99 25.42 0.54
N PRO A 42 4.29 26.66 0.11
CA PRO A 42 5.62 27.00 -0.40
C PRO A 42 6.75 26.67 0.59
N THR A 43 6.51 26.90 1.89
CA THR A 43 7.46 26.57 2.96
C THR A 43 7.69 25.07 3.05
N ALA A 44 6.62 24.27 3.08
CA ALA A 44 6.74 22.82 3.15
C ALA A 44 7.40 22.24 1.91
N ARG A 45 7.06 22.78 0.73
CA ARG A 45 7.70 22.43 -0.54
C ARG A 45 9.20 22.66 -0.51
N ALA A 46 9.65 23.82 -0.02
CA ALA A 46 11.07 24.12 0.11
C ALA A 46 11.78 23.17 1.10
N GLY A 47 11.13 22.83 2.22
CA GLY A 47 11.66 21.87 3.18
C GLY A 47 11.83 20.46 2.59
N VAL A 48 10.82 19.99 1.85
CA VAL A 48 10.86 18.72 1.12
C VAL A 48 11.96 18.73 0.06
N ASP A 49 11.99 19.74 -0.81
CA ASP A 49 12.99 19.85 -1.88
C ASP A 49 14.42 19.93 -1.31
N SER A 50 14.62 20.55 -0.14
CA SER A 50 15.92 20.58 0.54
C SER A 50 16.41 19.20 0.99
N ILE A 51 15.52 18.28 1.36
CA ILE A 51 15.89 16.91 1.73
C ILE A 51 16.15 16.07 0.47
N LEU A 52 15.32 16.25 -0.56
CA LEU A 52 15.41 15.49 -1.80
C LEU A 52 16.66 15.82 -2.62
N GLY A 53 17.14 17.06 -2.58
CA GLY A 53 18.29 17.49 -3.39
C GLY A 53 17.97 17.38 -4.89
N SER A 54 18.60 16.42 -5.58
CA SER A 54 18.37 16.19 -7.01
C SER A 54 17.18 15.28 -7.31
N TYR A 55 16.67 14.54 -6.32
CA TYR A 55 15.50 13.70 -6.49
C TYR A 55 14.22 14.53 -6.55
N LYS A 56 13.16 13.94 -7.08
CA LYS A 56 11.79 14.44 -6.97
C LYS A 56 11.00 13.53 -6.04
N LEU A 57 9.98 14.08 -5.38
CA LEU A 57 9.09 13.31 -4.50
C LEU A 57 8.43 12.12 -5.23
N THR A 58 8.28 12.24 -6.55
CA THR A 58 7.64 11.28 -7.46
C THR A 58 8.59 10.25 -8.04
N ASP A 59 9.91 10.40 -7.84
CA ASP A 59 10.87 9.45 -8.38
C ASP A 59 10.69 8.09 -7.71
N TYR A 60 10.93 7.01 -8.45
CA TYR A 60 10.83 5.64 -7.94
C TYR A 60 11.74 5.43 -6.71
N GLU A 61 12.94 6.00 -6.77
CA GLU A 61 13.94 6.03 -5.71
C GLU A 61 13.51 6.85 -4.49
N VAL A 62 12.34 7.47 -4.52
CA VAL A 62 11.74 8.16 -3.37
C VAL A 62 10.44 7.49 -2.96
N ALA A 63 9.45 7.47 -3.84
CA ALA A 63 8.09 7.06 -3.50
C ALA A 63 7.93 5.54 -3.37
N SER A 64 8.79 4.75 -4.02
CA SER A 64 8.79 3.29 -3.99
C SER A 64 10.04 2.70 -3.32
N TRP A 65 10.93 3.53 -2.79
CA TRP A 65 12.20 3.05 -2.22
C TRP A 65 12.05 2.06 -1.06
N PRO A 66 11.11 2.22 -0.12
CA PRO A 66 10.95 1.25 0.97
C PRO A 66 10.69 -0.19 0.51
N ASP A 67 9.94 -0.38 -0.58
CA ASP A 67 9.78 -1.71 -1.18
C ASP A 67 11.10 -2.29 -1.70
N THR A 68 12.02 -1.45 -2.20
CA THR A 68 13.31 -1.92 -2.75
C THR A 68 14.28 -2.42 -1.69
N ILE A 69 14.16 -1.93 -0.45
CA ILE A 69 15.03 -2.32 0.68
C ILE A 69 14.46 -3.45 1.52
N ARG A 70 13.22 -3.85 1.25
CA ARG A 70 12.55 -4.93 1.97
C ARG A 70 13.26 -6.26 1.75
N GLY A 71 13.65 -6.90 2.85
CA GLY A 71 14.39 -8.17 2.80
C GLY A 71 15.83 -8.04 2.32
N ASN A 72 16.32 -6.82 2.06
CA ASN A 72 17.72 -6.57 1.76
C ASN A 72 18.56 -6.73 3.05
N LYS A 73 19.61 -7.57 2.98
CA LYS A 73 20.49 -7.86 4.13
C LYS A 73 21.22 -6.62 4.64
N GLU A 74 21.61 -5.70 3.77
CA GLU A 74 22.31 -4.47 4.13
C GLU A 74 21.40 -3.54 4.94
N TYR A 75 20.14 -3.42 4.54
CA TYR A 75 19.16 -2.57 5.23
C TYR A 75 18.52 -3.25 6.44
N ALA A 76 18.62 -4.57 6.58
CA ALA A 76 18.09 -5.29 7.74
C ALA A 76 18.77 -4.88 9.06
N GLU A 77 20.03 -4.44 9.02
CA GLU A 77 20.74 -3.92 10.19
C GLU A 77 20.28 -2.51 10.58
N LEU A 78 20.03 -1.65 9.59
CA LEU A 78 19.61 -0.27 9.79
C LEU A 78 18.13 -0.12 10.13
N TYR A 79 17.31 -0.97 9.51
CA TYR A 79 15.85 -0.97 9.57
C TYR A 79 15.35 -2.42 9.77
N PRO A 80 15.57 -3.00 10.96
CA PRO A 80 15.14 -4.36 11.24
C PRO A 80 13.63 -4.48 11.11
N ASN A 81 13.15 -5.59 10.55
CA ASN A 81 11.73 -5.86 10.31
C ASN A 81 11.02 -4.86 9.40
N ASN A 82 11.73 -4.06 8.58
CA ASN A 82 11.08 -3.04 7.74
C ASN A 82 9.96 -3.60 6.84
N GLY A 83 10.05 -4.87 6.43
CA GLY A 83 8.99 -5.52 5.65
C GLY A 83 7.66 -5.73 6.39
N ARG A 84 7.59 -5.53 7.71
CA ARG A 84 6.34 -5.53 8.51
C ARG A 84 5.74 -4.12 8.62
N TRP A 85 6.55 -3.09 8.40
CA TRP A 85 6.15 -1.68 8.54
C TRP A 85 5.17 -1.21 7.46
N HIS A 86 5.05 -1.95 6.36
CA HIS A 86 4.20 -1.63 5.20
C HIS A 86 2.71 -1.88 5.42
N TYR A 87 2.30 -2.61 6.45
CA TYR A 87 0.88 -2.99 6.63
C TYR A 87 0.50 -3.11 8.09
N ILE A 88 -0.79 -3.34 8.30
CA ILE A 88 -1.36 -3.80 9.55
C ILE A 88 -2.38 -4.90 9.28
N ASP A 89 -2.28 -5.99 10.03
CA ASP A 89 -3.12 -7.18 9.86
C ASP A 89 -4.38 -7.10 10.73
N PHE A 90 -5.46 -6.53 10.18
CA PHE A 90 -6.79 -6.61 10.79
C PHE A 90 -7.63 -7.74 10.16
N ASP A 91 -8.25 -8.59 10.97
CA ASP A 91 -9.03 -9.72 10.47
C ASP A 91 -10.38 -9.25 9.89
N ALA A 92 -10.52 -9.35 8.57
CA ALA A 92 -11.75 -9.03 7.83
C ALA A 92 -12.85 -10.08 8.01
N GLY A 93 -12.51 -11.24 8.59
CA GLY A 93 -13.41 -12.34 8.92
C GLY A 93 -14.11 -12.21 10.29
N LEU A 94 -13.75 -11.21 11.10
CA LEU A 94 -14.38 -11.00 12.42
C LEU A 94 -15.90 -10.85 12.30
N TRP A 95 -16.63 -11.46 13.24
CA TRP A 95 -18.07 -11.25 13.34
C TRP A 95 -18.37 -9.79 13.67
N TYR A 96 -19.46 -9.27 13.08
CA TYR A 96 -19.89 -7.90 13.35
C TYR A 96 -21.02 -7.94 14.37
N ASP A 97 -20.63 -7.95 15.65
CA ASP A 97 -21.51 -7.92 16.81
C ASP A 97 -20.98 -6.90 17.84
N GLU A 98 -21.55 -6.90 19.04
CA GLU A 98 -21.18 -5.99 20.14
C GLU A 98 -19.72 -6.15 20.62
N SER A 99 -19.04 -7.24 20.25
CA SER A 99 -17.65 -7.52 20.59
C SER A 99 -16.66 -7.17 19.47
N PHE A 100 -17.13 -6.61 18.35
CA PHE A 100 -16.27 -6.25 17.23
C PHE A 100 -15.26 -5.17 17.65
N GLU A 101 -13.98 -5.53 17.64
CA GLU A 101 -12.88 -4.62 17.93
C GLU A 101 -11.71 -4.87 16.97
N LEU A 102 -11.09 -3.78 16.50
CA LEU A 102 -9.83 -3.83 15.78
C LEU A 102 -8.71 -3.48 16.75
N VAL A 103 -7.94 -4.49 17.11
CA VAL A 103 -6.87 -4.38 18.11
C VAL A 103 -5.52 -4.19 17.41
N LEU A 104 -4.78 -3.16 17.82
CA LEU A 104 -3.41 -2.96 17.36
C LEU A 104 -2.48 -4.03 17.98
N PRO A 105 -1.51 -4.56 17.22
CA PRO A 105 -0.46 -5.39 17.81
C PRO A 105 0.30 -4.66 18.92
N ASP A 106 0.75 -5.39 19.95
CA ASP A 106 1.58 -4.84 21.03
C ASP A 106 3.06 -4.75 20.62
N ASN A 107 3.33 -4.02 19.55
CA ASN A 107 4.66 -3.67 19.04
C ASN A 107 4.55 -2.51 18.04
N ASP A 108 5.69 -1.93 17.65
CA ASP A 108 5.72 -0.86 16.64
C ASP A 108 5.96 -1.37 15.21
N ASP A 109 6.01 -2.68 14.97
CA ASP A 109 6.32 -3.28 13.66
C ASP A 109 5.10 -3.29 12.72
N HIS A 110 4.40 -2.15 12.62
CA HIS A 110 3.25 -1.98 11.73
C HIS A 110 3.09 -0.53 11.29
N ILE A 111 2.39 -0.35 10.16
CA ILE A 111 2.27 0.95 9.48
C ILE A 111 1.70 2.08 10.33
N VAL A 112 0.72 1.76 11.18
CA VAL A 112 0.07 2.73 12.09
C VAL A 112 1.04 3.34 13.10
N ALA A 113 2.09 2.61 13.51
CA ALA A 113 3.12 3.12 14.41
C ALA A 113 4.23 3.86 13.65
N GLN A 114 4.57 3.39 12.44
CA GLN A 114 5.70 3.92 11.68
C GLN A 114 5.41 5.29 11.04
N ILE A 115 4.18 5.56 10.58
CA ILE A 115 3.83 6.88 10.01
C ILE A 115 4.04 8.01 11.05
N PRO A 116 3.47 7.96 12.27
CA PRO A 116 3.72 8.97 13.29
C PRO A 116 5.19 9.09 13.69
N ARG A 117 5.92 7.98 13.72
CA ARG A 117 7.37 7.97 14.03
C ARG A 117 8.13 8.82 13.02
N TRP A 118 8.03 8.51 11.72
CA TRP A 118 8.77 9.22 10.67
C TRP A 118 8.32 10.67 10.53
N HIS A 119 7.01 10.94 10.69
CA HIS A 119 6.49 12.30 10.75
C HIS A 119 7.12 13.12 11.89
N LYS A 120 7.20 12.55 13.09
CA LYS A 120 7.83 13.19 14.26
C LYS A 120 9.32 13.43 14.04
N GLU A 121 10.03 12.48 13.45
CA GLU A 121 11.46 12.62 13.17
C GLU A 121 11.75 13.74 12.16
N LEU A 122 10.94 13.84 11.09
CA LEU A 122 11.02 14.94 10.11
C LEU A 122 10.67 16.28 10.75
N LYS A 123 9.56 16.35 11.48
CA LYS A 123 9.10 17.58 12.17
C LYS A 123 10.09 18.09 13.21
N ALA A 124 10.85 17.20 13.85
CA ALA A 124 11.88 17.61 14.81
C ALA A 124 13.04 18.37 14.13
N GLY A 125 13.23 18.21 12.81
CA GLY A 125 14.25 18.92 12.04
C GLY A 125 15.70 18.58 12.41
N LYS A 126 15.92 17.45 13.11
CA LYS A 126 17.25 17.04 13.60
C LYS A 126 17.99 16.10 12.66
N LEU A 127 17.27 15.43 11.75
CA LEU A 127 17.87 14.51 10.78
C LEU A 127 18.64 15.28 9.70
N LYS A 128 19.72 14.67 9.19
CA LYS A 128 20.56 15.23 8.13
C LYS A 128 21.01 14.15 7.16
N GLY A 129 21.31 14.54 5.92
CA GLY A 129 21.80 13.65 4.88
C GLY A 129 20.85 12.47 4.64
N ASP A 130 21.43 11.28 4.43
CA ASP A 130 20.71 10.07 4.08
C ASP A 130 19.60 9.70 5.08
N ARG A 131 19.80 9.95 6.38
CA ARG A 131 18.76 9.67 7.38
C ARG A 131 17.52 10.55 7.21
N ALA A 132 17.68 11.83 6.81
CA ALA A 132 16.54 12.70 6.52
C ALA A 132 15.81 12.24 5.25
N LEU A 133 16.57 11.81 4.25
CA LEU A 133 16.02 11.27 3.00
C LEU A 133 15.26 9.97 3.24
N ASP A 134 15.81 9.04 4.01
CA ASP A 134 15.14 7.78 4.37
C ASP A 134 13.86 8.03 5.15
N ALA A 135 13.87 8.94 6.11
CA ALA A 135 12.66 9.32 6.85
C ALA A 135 11.57 9.89 5.93
N LEU A 136 11.95 10.73 4.96
CA LEU A 136 11.02 11.25 3.95
C LEU A 136 10.49 10.12 3.05
N ARG A 137 11.35 9.21 2.59
CA ARG A 137 10.98 8.05 1.76
C ARG A 137 9.99 7.13 2.47
N PHE A 138 10.28 6.77 3.72
CA PHE A 138 9.37 5.97 4.52
C PHE A 138 8.03 6.65 4.73
N LEU A 139 8.03 7.95 5.06
CA LEU A 139 6.77 8.68 5.24
C LEU A 139 5.93 8.70 3.95
N VAL A 140 6.55 9.06 2.82
CA VAL A 140 5.86 9.14 1.51
C VAL A 140 5.27 7.80 1.13
N HIS A 141 6.05 6.73 1.24
CA HIS A 141 5.62 5.39 0.89
C HIS A 141 4.53 4.88 1.82
N PHE A 142 4.74 4.91 3.15
CA PHE A 142 3.76 4.38 4.10
C PHE A 142 2.44 5.14 4.09
N VAL A 143 2.42 6.45 3.81
CA VAL A 143 1.13 7.11 3.57
C VAL A 143 0.43 6.57 2.32
N GLY A 144 1.17 6.12 1.30
CA GLY A 144 0.58 5.34 0.21
C GLY A 144 -0.02 4.02 0.70
N ASP A 145 0.80 3.15 1.29
CA ASP A 145 0.44 1.80 1.70
C ASP A 145 -0.80 1.76 2.60
N ILE A 146 -0.90 2.64 3.59
CA ILE A 146 -2.03 2.63 4.52
C ILE A 146 -3.37 2.93 3.81
N HIS A 147 -3.33 3.54 2.62
CA HIS A 147 -4.51 3.78 1.79
C HIS A 147 -4.78 2.64 0.79
N GLN A 148 -3.90 1.65 0.68
CA GLN A 148 -4.20 0.43 -0.06
C GLN A 148 -5.02 -0.50 0.84
N PRO A 149 -6.30 -0.79 0.52
CA PRO A 149 -7.18 -1.56 1.42
C PRO A 149 -6.59 -2.89 1.91
N MET A 150 -5.91 -3.62 1.04
CA MET A 150 -5.32 -4.93 1.34
C MET A 150 -4.08 -4.87 2.24
N HIS A 151 -3.52 -3.68 2.49
CA HIS A 151 -2.48 -3.43 3.50
C HIS A 151 -3.03 -3.25 4.91
N CYS A 152 -4.35 -3.15 5.07
CA CYS A 152 -4.99 -2.93 6.36
C CYS A 152 -5.94 -4.07 6.73
N ALA A 153 -5.92 -5.18 6.00
CA ALA A 153 -6.82 -6.29 6.25
C ALA A 153 -6.26 -7.60 5.72
N PHE A 154 -6.59 -8.70 6.39
CA PHE A 154 -6.43 -10.06 5.87
C PHE A 154 -7.71 -10.85 6.09
N ARG A 155 -7.86 -11.97 5.38
CA ARG A 155 -8.98 -12.90 5.59
C ARG A 155 -8.50 -14.34 5.57
N TYR A 156 -8.81 -15.12 6.60
CA TYR A 156 -8.44 -16.54 6.68
C TYR A 156 -6.92 -16.82 6.51
N GLY A 157 -6.10 -15.89 7.01
CA GLY A 157 -4.64 -15.91 6.86
C GLY A 157 -4.20 -15.94 5.41
N ASP A 158 -4.87 -15.14 4.56
CA ASP A 158 -4.58 -15.02 3.14
C ASP A 158 -3.44 -14.04 2.81
N MET A 159 -2.83 -13.45 3.86
CA MET A 159 -1.75 -12.47 3.78
C MET A 159 -2.18 -11.21 3.00
N GLY A 160 -3.32 -10.63 3.37
CA GLY A 160 -3.86 -9.46 2.67
C GLY A 160 -4.25 -9.78 1.24
N GLY A 161 -4.79 -10.96 0.97
CA GLY A 161 -5.19 -11.40 -0.36
C GLY A 161 -4.05 -11.83 -1.28
N ASN A 162 -2.79 -11.85 -0.83
CA ASN A 162 -1.65 -12.33 -1.63
C ASN A 162 -1.81 -13.81 -2.02
N THR A 163 -2.54 -14.59 -1.23
CA THR A 163 -2.77 -16.02 -1.47
C THR A 163 -4.15 -16.31 -2.07
N LEU A 164 -4.89 -15.28 -2.49
CA LEU A 164 -6.12 -15.41 -3.25
C LEU A 164 -5.82 -15.25 -4.75
N PRO A 165 -5.74 -16.35 -5.51
CA PRO A 165 -5.42 -16.27 -6.93
C PRO A 165 -6.59 -15.67 -7.71
N VAL A 166 -6.28 -14.73 -8.60
CA VAL A 166 -7.18 -14.21 -9.63
C VAL A 166 -6.87 -14.96 -10.91
N ASN A 167 -7.91 -15.51 -11.53
CA ASN A 167 -7.77 -16.34 -12.72
C ASN A 167 -8.28 -15.67 -13.98
N SER A 168 -8.93 -14.53 -13.87
CA SER A 168 -9.34 -13.75 -15.03
C SER A 168 -9.43 -12.26 -14.66
N PHE A 169 -8.84 -11.41 -15.49
CA PHE A 169 -8.82 -9.96 -15.32
C PHE A 169 -8.83 -9.29 -16.71
N ASN A 170 -9.63 -8.24 -16.89
CA ASN A 170 -9.75 -7.47 -18.14
C ASN A 170 -9.79 -8.33 -19.44
N GLY A 171 -10.66 -9.35 -19.47
CA GLY A 171 -10.84 -10.25 -20.61
C GLY A 171 -9.71 -11.26 -20.85
N GLN A 172 -8.64 -11.24 -20.04
CA GLN A 172 -7.61 -12.27 -20.02
C GLN A 172 -7.99 -13.39 -19.05
N HIS A 173 -7.77 -14.64 -19.45
CA HIS A 173 -7.97 -15.82 -18.62
C HIS A 173 -6.62 -16.49 -18.37
N TYR A 174 -6.29 -16.72 -17.10
CA TYR A 174 -5.10 -17.42 -16.66
C TYR A 174 -5.48 -18.88 -16.36
N ALA A 175 -4.90 -19.82 -17.10
CA ALA A 175 -5.16 -21.25 -16.92
C ALA A 175 -4.42 -21.82 -15.70
N PHE A 176 -5.04 -22.80 -15.01
CA PHE A 176 -4.49 -23.48 -13.83
C PHE A 176 -4.33 -24.99 -14.10
N GLY A 177 -3.51 -25.39 -15.07
CA GLY A 177 -3.19 -26.78 -15.39
C GLY A 177 -2.02 -27.36 -14.58
N PRO A 178 -1.89 -28.70 -14.49
CA PRO A 178 -0.75 -29.38 -13.86
C PRO A 178 0.57 -29.26 -14.67
N GLU A 179 0.47 -28.95 -15.97
CA GLU A 179 1.62 -28.69 -16.86
C GLU A 179 1.87 -27.19 -17.08
N ASP A 180 0.98 -26.33 -16.58
CA ASP A 180 1.11 -24.89 -16.73
C ASP A 180 2.10 -24.37 -15.68
N THR A 181 3.33 -24.08 -16.14
CA THR A 181 4.25 -23.21 -15.43
C THR A 181 3.70 -21.79 -15.51
N LEU A 182 2.73 -21.46 -14.66
CA LEU A 182 2.35 -20.06 -14.46
C LEU A 182 3.61 -19.28 -14.04
N ASP A 183 4.11 -18.41 -14.91
CA ASP A 183 4.83 -17.21 -14.46
C ASP A 183 3.79 -16.30 -13.77
N TYR A 184 3.45 -16.70 -12.53
CA TYR A 184 2.65 -16.05 -11.50
C TYR A 184 1.18 -15.68 -11.84
N PRO A 185 0.17 -16.40 -11.30
CA PRO A 185 -1.19 -15.87 -11.31
C PRO A 185 -1.22 -14.58 -10.49
N THR A 186 -1.88 -13.54 -10.99
CA THR A 186 -2.11 -12.31 -10.21
C THR A 186 -2.92 -12.66 -8.96
N SER A 187 -2.56 -12.07 -7.82
CA SER A 187 -3.32 -12.23 -6.58
C SER A 187 -4.35 -11.11 -6.45
N LEU A 188 -5.31 -11.26 -5.54
CA LEU A 188 -6.22 -10.15 -5.21
C LEU A 188 -5.43 -8.94 -4.72
N HIS A 189 -4.36 -9.16 -3.96
CA HIS A 189 -3.47 -8.09 -3.49
C HIS A 189 -2.86 -7.31 -4.66
N ALA A 190 -2.17 -8.02 -5.57
CA ALA A 190 -1.57 -7.42 -6.76
C ALA A 190 -2.61 -6.71 -7.66
N THR A 191 -3.84 -7.23 -7.70
CA THR A 191 -4.95 -6.58 -8.40
C THR A 191 -5.24 -5.18 -7.85
N TRP A 192 -5.23 -5.02 -6.53
CA TRP A 192 -5.41 -3.72 -5.89
C TRP A 192 -4.18 -2.83 -6.03
N ASP A 193 -2.97 -3.36 -5.83
CA ASP A 193 -1.74 -2.57 -5.91
C ASP A 193 -1.49 -1.97 -7.29
N GLU A 194 -1.62 -2.80 -8.33
CA GLU A 194 -1.10 -2.50 -9.66
C GLU A 194 -2.25 -2.43 -10.66
N TYR A 195 -3.00 -3.52 -10.83
CA TYR A 195 -3.86 -3.66 -12.00
C TYR A 195 -5.04 -2.68 -12.00
N LEU A 196 -5.73 -2.47 -10.87
CA LEU A 196 -6.80 -1.47 -10.80
C LEU A 196 -6.28 -0.03 -11.00
N VAL A 197 -5.04 0.26 -10.58
CA VAL A 197 -4.40 1.56 -10.83
C VAL A 197 -4.10 1.72 -12.32
N GLN A 198 -3.59 0.69 -12.99
CA GLN A 198 -3.35 0.70 -14.43
C GLN A 198 -4.66 0.89 -15.22
N GLU A 199 -5.74 0.23 -14.81
CA GLU A 199 -7.07 0.44 -15.40
C GLU A 199 -7.59 1.86 -15.17
N LEU A 200 -7.42 2.43 -13.98
CA LEU A 200 -7.75 3.84 -13.69
C LEU A 200 -6.93 4.80 -14.58
N MET A 201 -5.66 4.47 -14.82
CA MET A 201 -4.78 5.25 -15.68
C MET A 201 -5.20 5.18 -17.15
N ALA A 202 -5.74 4.05 -17.61
CA ALA A 202 -6.19 3.85 -18.99
C ALA A 202 -5.10 4.27 -20.02
N GLY A 203 -3.85 3.91 -19.76
CA GLY A 203 -2.68 4.21 -20.61
C GLY A 203 -2.13 5.63 -20.48
N ARG A 204 -2.71 6.49 -19.64
CA ARG A 204 -2.17 7.82 -19.31
C ARG A 204 -1.01 7.71 -18.33
N ASN A 205 -0.14 8.71 -18.30
CA ASN A 205 0.91 8.75 -17.29
C ASN A 205 0.37 9.16 -15.90
N PRO A 206 1.06 8.78 -14.80
CA PRO A 206 0.65 9.11 -13.43
C PRO A 206 0.34 10.60 -13.22
N ARG A 207 1.08 11.50 -13.89
CA ARG A 207 0.93 12.95 -13.75
C ARG A 207 -0.37 13.50 -14.28
N GLU A 208 -0.81 12.99 -15.42
CA GLU A 208 -2.09 13.36 -16.01
C GLU A 208 -3.25 12.93 -15.12
N VAL A 209 -3.18 11.71 -14.58
CA VAL A 209 -4.19 11.14 -13.68
C VAL A 209 -4.22 11.90 -12.36
N ALA A 210 -3.07 12.12 -11.72
CA ALA A 210 -2.98 12.91 -10.49
C ALA A 210 -3.56 14.32 -10.66
N ARG A 211 -3.30 14.98 -11.80
CA ARG A 211 -3.87 16.30 -12.12
C ARG A 211 -5.39 16.27 -12.27
N GLU A 212 -5.96 15.19 -12.79
CA GLU A 212 -7.42 15.04 -12.87
C GLU A 212 -8.03 14.75 -11.50
N LEU A 213 -7.48 13.77 -10.78
CA LEU A 213 -7.93 13.38 -9.45
C LEU A 213 -7.89 14.57 -8.49
N GLN A 214 -6.81 15.35 -8.50
CA GLN A 214 -6.66 16.52 -7.63
C GLN A 214 -7.75 17.59 -7.88
N LYS A 215 -8.21 17.78 -9.13
CA LYS A 215 -9.29 18.72 -9.44
C LYS A 215 -10.64 18.30 -8.87
N GLY A 216 -10.84 17.00 -8.66
CA GLY A 216 -12.06 16.45 -8.07
C GLY A 216 -12.14 16.58 -6.55
N ILE A 217 -11.04 16.98 -5.87
CA ILE A 217 -10.99 17.07 -4.42
C ILE A 217 -11.66 18.37 -3.96
N THR A 218 -12.71 18.24 -3.16
CA THR A 218 -13.46 19.38 -2.60
C THR A 218 -12.79 19.93 -1.33
N PRO A 219 -13.00 21.22 -0.98
CA PRO A 219 -12.52 21.76 0.29
C PRO A 219 -13.04 21.01 1.53
N GLN A 220 -14.25 20.45 1.45
CA GLN A 220 -14.82 19.64 2.54
C GLN A 220 -14.07 18.31 2.71
N GLN A 221 -13.70 17.65 1.61
CA GLN A 221 -12.86 16.44 1.66
C GLN A 221 -11.47 16.74 2.23
N ILE A 222 -10.84 17.85 1.84
CA ILE A 222 -9.55 18.27 2.41
C ILE A 222 -9.66 18.44 3.93
N ARG A 223 -10.68 19.16 4.41
CA ARG A 223 -10.96 19.31 5.86
C ARG A 223 -11.13 17.95 6.53
N HIS A 224 -11.97 17.09 5.97
CA HIS A 224 -12.26 15.80 6.57
C HIS A 224 -11.02 14.90 6.65
N TRP A 225 -10.29 14.73 5.54
CA TRP A 225 -9.18 13.79 5.45
C TRP A 225 -7.93 14.25 6.23
N SER A 226 -7.75 15.55 6.46
CA SER A 226 -6.62 16.10 7.22
C SER A 226 -6.78 16.05 8.75
N HIS A 227 -7.96 15.70 9.28
CA HIS A 227 -8.22 15.70 10.74
C HIS A 227 -8.19 14.32 11.40
N ASP A 228 -8.20 13.25 10.61
CA ASP A 228 -8.20 11.90 11.14
C ASP A 228 -6.81 11.49 11.62
N ASP A 229 -6.77 10.73 12.72
CA ASP A 229 -5.55 10.05 13.15
C ASP A 229 -5.20 8.87 12.22
N VAL A 230 -3.95 8.42 12.28
CA VAL A 230 -3.43 7.34 11.41
C VAL A 230 -4.18 6.03 11.61
N LEU A 231 -4.65 5.73 12.84
CA LEU A 231 -5.44 4.53 13.11
C LEU A 231 -6.75 4.57 12.32
N LYS A 232 -7.45 5.71 12.29
CA LYS A 232 -8.66 5.88 11.47
C LYS A 232 -8.39 5.69 9.98
N TRP A 233 -7.21 6.04 9.48
CA TRP A 233 -6.86 5.78 8.08
C TRP A 233 -6.77 4.27 7.81
N ALA A 234 -6.13 3.52 8.71
CA ALA A 234 -6.09 2.06 8.61
C ALA A 234 -7.49 1.44 8.77
N VAL A 235 -8.33 1.96 9.66
CA VAL A 235 -9.72 1.50 9.84
C VAL A 235 -10.59 1.79 8.60
N ASP A 236 -10.41 2.94 7.96
CA ASP A 236 -11.05 3.28 6.68
C ASP A 236 -10.68 2.27 5.60
N SER A 237 -9.38 2.02 5.41
CA SER A 237 -8.86 1.01 4.47
C SER A 237 -9.33 -0.42 4.81
N TYR A 238 -9.39 -0.80 6.08
CA TYR A 238 -9.97 -2.07 6.54
C TYR A 238 -11.43 -2.22 6.08
N TRP A 239 -12.23 -1.16 6.25
CA TRP A 239 -13.64 -1.22 5.86
C TRP A 239 -13.82 -1.30 4.35
N VAL A 240 -12.97 -0.62 3.58
CA VAL A 240 -12.93 -0.78 2.12
C VAL A 240 -12.57 -2.22 1.76
N ALA A 241 -11.53 -2.80 2.38
CA ALA A 241 -11.14 -4.18 2.10
C ALA A 241 -12.27 -5.17 2.41
N ARG A 242 -12.86 -5.08 3.61
CA ARG A 242 -13.91 -5.98 4.07
C ARG A 242 -15.22 -5.85 3.29
N LYS A 243 -15.63 -4.63 2.92
CA LYS A 243 -16.93 -4.37 2.28
C LYS A 243 -16.85 -4.35 0.75
N LYS A 244 -15.68 -4.13 0.17
CA LYS A 244 -15.50 -3.94 -1.27
C LYS A 244 -14.50 -4.95 -1.83
N ALA A 245 -13.24 -4.91 -1.39
CA ALA A 245 -12.20 -5.77 -1.96
C ALA A 245 -12.50 -7.27 -1.85
N TYR A 246 -12.93 -7.73 -0.67
CA TYR A 246 -13.21 -9.14 -0.38
C TYR A 246 -14.63 -9.59 -0.75
N ARG A 247 -15.40 -8.79 -1.50
CA ARG A 247 -16.78 -9.08 -1.86
C ARG A 247 -17.00 -9.01 -3.37
N MET A 248 -17.70 -10.00 -3.91
CA MET A 248 -18.19 -9.91 -5.29
C MET A 248 -19.37 -8.94 -5.30
N THR A 249 -19.56 -8.23 -6.42
CA THR A 249 -20.64 -7.25 -6.61
C THR A 249 -22.03 -7.89 -6.51
N ASN A 250 -22.14 -9.17 -6.87
CA ASN A 250 -23.36 -9.98 -6.78
C ASN A 250 -23.64 -10.56 -5.37
N GLY A 251 -22.74 -10.34 -4.40
CA GLY A 251 -22.86 -10.85 -3.02
C GLY A 251 -22.25 -12.24 -2.78
N ASP A 252 -21.69 -12.89 -3.80
CA ASP A 252 -21.01 -14.17 -3.66
C ASP A 252 -19.78 -14.08 -2.77
N ARG A 253 -19.52 -15.19 -2.06
CA ARG A 253 -18.32 -15.31 -1.24
C ARG A 253 -17.12 -15.56 -2.14
N PHE A 254 -16.10 -14.73 -1.99
CA PHE A 254 -14.76 -15.01 -2.53
C PHE A 254 -14.30 -16.40 -2.06
N PRO A 255 -13.56 -17.13 -2.90
CA PRO A 255 -13.03 -18.43 -2.54
C PRO A 255 -12.06 -18.36 -1.34
N TYR A 256 -11.74 -19.53 -0.77
CA TYR A 256 -10.68 -19.65 0.23
C TYR A 256 -9.29 -19.48 -0.40
N LYS A 257 -8.26 -19.20 0.40
CA LYS A 257 -6.88 -19.12 -0.10
C LYS A 257 -6.47 -20.37 -0.89
N TRP A 258 -5.72 -20.16 -1.96
CA TRP A 258 -5.24 -21.21 -2.88
C TRP A 258 -6.32 -21.99 -3.64
N ALA A 259 -7.59 -21.58 -3.58
CA ALA A 259 -8.65 -22.26 -4.32
C ALA A 259 -8.44 -22.15 -5.82
N ARG A 260 -8.72 -23.25 -6.53
CA ARG A 260 -8.77 -23.32 -7.99
C ARG A 260 -10.22 -23.29 -8.47
N PRO A 261 -10.54 -22.67 -9.62
CA PRO A 261 -9.60 -22.07 -10.55
C PRO A 261 -9.11 -20.67 -10.13
N GLY A 262 -9.64 -20.06 -9.07
CA GLY A 262 -9.31 -18.69 -8.65
C GLY A 262 -10.52 -17.75 -8.82
N ILE A 263 -10.31 -16.46 -8.64
CA ILE A 263 -11.36 -15.43 -8.73
C ILE A 263 -11.44 -14.88 -10.16
N ASP A 264 -12.62 -14.97 -10.77
CA ASP A 264 -12.89 -14.39 -12.09
C ASP A 264 -13.44 -12.97 -11.91
N LEU A 265 -12.58 -11.97 -12.12
CA LEU A 265 -12.94 -10.55 -11.97
C LEU A 265 -13.57 -9.96 -13.24
N THR A 266 -13.70 -10.73 -14.33
CA THR A 266 -14.24 -10.26 -15.62
C THR A 266 -15.76 -10.31 -15.68
N ARG A 267 -16.40 -11.20 -14.90
CA ARG A 267 -17.83 -11.51 -15.06
C ARG A 267 -18.79 -10.50 -14.45
N GLU A 268 -18.33 -9.63 -13.55
CA GLU A 268 -19.22 -9.01 -12.57
C GLU A 268 -18.99 -7.50 -12.35
N ASN A 269 -18.45 -6.80 -13.35
CA ASN A 269 -18.17 -5.36 -13.27
C ASN A 269 -17.27 -4.98 -12.07
N TYR A 270 -16.46 -5.94 -11.57
CA TYR A 270 -15.63 -5.72 -10.40
C TYR A 270 -14.64 -4.59 -10.65
N ILE A 271 -13.98 -4.58 -11.81
CA ILE A 271 -13.00 -3.55 -12.18
C ILE A 271 -13.65 -2.17 -12.14
N ASP A 272 -14.65 -1.90 -12.98
CA ASP A 272 -15.24 -0.56 -13.11
C ASP A 272 -15.91 -0.08 -11.81
N SER A 273 -16.50 -0.97 -11.02
CA SER A 273 -17.11 -0.60 -9.73
C SER A 273 -16.08 -0.24 -8.65
N HIS A 274 -14.83 -0.66 -8.80
CA HIS A 274 -13.75 -0.36 -7.85
C HIS A 274 -12.86 0.81 -8.31
N LEU A 275 -12.86 1.21 -9.59
CA LEU A 275 -12.07 2.36 -10.05
C LEU A 275 -12.36 3.66 -9.27
N PRO A 276 -13.62 4.03 -8.95
CA PRO A 276 -13.89 5.22 -8.14
C PRO A 276 -13.34 5.10 -6.71
N ILE A 277 -13.30 3.89 -6.16
CA ILE A 277 -12.77 3.62 -4.81
C ILE A 277 -11.25 3.79 -4.82
N VAL A 278 -10.58 3.22 -5.83
CA VAL A 278 -9.12 3.38 -6.01
C VAL A 278 -8.76 4.85 -6.17
N ALA A 279 -9.50 5.59 -7.02
CA ALA A 279 -9.33 7.02 -7.18
C ALA A 279 -9.45 7.79 -5.84
N GLU A 280 -10.48 7.49 -5.03
CA GLU A 280 -10.67 8.11 -3.72
C GLU A 280 -9.53 7.76 -2.74
N GLN A 281 -9.08 6.51 -2.70
CA GLN A 281 -7.97 6.11 -1.83
C GLN A 281 -6.65 6.81 -2.21
N LEU A 282 -6.36 6.99 -3.51
CA LEU A 282 -5.21 7.76 -4.00
C LEU A 282 -5.34 9.26 -3.63
N GLN A 283 -6.55 9.84 -3.74
CA GLN A 283 -6.81 11.21 -3.31
C GLN A 283 -6.59 11.39 -1.80
N LYS A 284 -7.14 10.50 -0.97
CA LYS A 284 -6.94 10.49 0.49
C LYS A 284 -5.46 10.41 0.83
N GLY A 285 -4.72 9.50 0.21
CA GLY A 285 -3.28 9.35 0.39
C GLY A 285 -2.53 10.63 0.08
N GLY A 286 -2.82 11.27 -1.06
CA GLY A 286 -2.17 12.53 -1.44
C GLY A 286 -2.47 13.70 -0.48
N ILE A 287 -3.72 13.87 -0.05
CA ILE A 287 -4.11 14.92 0.90
C ILE A 287 -3.51 14.69 2.28
N ARG A 288 -3.54 13.45 2.78
CA ARG A 288 -2.96 13.09 4.08
C ARG A 288 -1.43 13.19 4.06
N LEU A 289 -0.78 12.87 2.95
CA LEU A 289 0.66 13.08 2.78
C LEU A 289 1.00 14.58 2.79
N ALA A 290 0.27 15.40 2.02
CA ALA A 290 0.46 16.86 2.04
C ALA A 290 0.26 17.43 3.44
N TYR A 291 -0.76 16.98 4.17
CA TYR A 291 -1.01 17.38 5.54
C TYR A 291 0.18 17.08 6.47
N LEU A 292 0.72 15.85 6.44
CA LEU A 292 1.86 15.48 7.26
C LEU A 292 3.12 16.28 6.91
N LEU A 293 3.38 16.50 5.61
CA LEU A 293 4.53 17.29 5.16
C LEU A 293 4.38 18.78 5.53
N ASN A 294 3.19 19.36 5.34
CA ASN A 294 2.90 20.75 5.74
C ASN A 294 3.10 20.93 7.25
N THR A 295 2.53 20.05 8.08
CA THR A 295 2.68 20.12 9.54
C THR A 295 4.09 19.79 10.05
N ALA A 296 4.94 19.18 9.22
CA ALA A 296 6.34 18.89 9.54
C ALA A 296 7.28 20.06 9.19
N PHE A 297 7.03 20.74 8.07
CA PHE A 297 7.98 21.71 7.51
C PHE A 297 7.50 23.17 7.55
N ASP A 298 6.21 23.41 7.76
CA ASP A 298 5.63 24.75 7.82
C ASP A 298 5.05 25.03 9.22
N PRO A 299 5.77 25.77 10.08
CA PRO A 299 5.30 26.13 11.43
C PRO A 299 4.01 26.96 11.44
N ASP A 300 3.73 27.69 10.35
CA ASP A 300 2.57 28.58 10.24
C ASP A 300 1.35 27.85 9.64
N TYR A 301 1.52 26.61 9.18
CA TYR A 301 0.43 25.83 8.61
C TYR A 301 -0.64 25.49 9.67
N GLN A 302 -1.83 26.05 9.45
CA GLN A 302 -3.02 25.70 10.22
C GLN A 302 -3.87 24.72 9.40
N PRO A 303 -4.17 23.52 9.94
CA PRO A 303 -5.13 22.61 9.31
C PRO A 303 -6.48 23.32 9.17
N ALA A 304 -7.17 23.11 8.05
CA ALA A 304 -8.50 23.70 7.86
C ALA A 304 -9.45 23.22 8.98
N GLU A 305 -10.20 24.14 9.61
CA GLU A 305 -10.97 23.87 10.84
C GLU A 305 -11.96 22.71 10.69
N LYS A 306 -12.21 21.97 11.78
CA LYS A 306 -13.21 20.89 11.81
C LYS A 306 -14.58 21.51 12.04
N GLU A 307 -15.50 21.33 11.09
CA GLU A 307 -16.93 21.68 11.25
C GLU A 307 -17.64 20.74 12.24
#